data_AF-A0A9D9LGV3-F1
#
_entry.id   AF-A0A9D9LGV3-F1
#
_cell.length_a   1.000
_cell.length_b   1.000
_cell.length_c   1.000
_cell.angle_alpha   90.00
_cell.angle_beta   90.00
_cell.angle_gamma   90.00
#
_symmetry.space_group_name_H-M   'P 1'
#
loop_
_entity.id
_entity.type
_entity.pdbx_description
1 polymer ?
#
loop_
_entity_poly.entity_id
_entity_poly.type
_entity_poly.pdbx_seq_one_letter_code
_entity_poly.pdbx_strand_id
1 'polypeptide(L)' 'LPAKSGVGGGIIAVSPGKWGIAVISPPLDKAGNSVKAQKTIEDISNALGGNPYGPKMK' A
#
# COMPACT_ATOMS: atom_id res chain seq x y z
N LEU A 1 0.26 4.36 -4.55
CA LEU A 1 -1.20 4.12 -4.54
C LEU A 1 -1.86 5.16 -3.64
N PRO A 2 -3.07 5.67 -3.95
CA PRO A 2 -3.90 6.34 -2.95
C PRO A 2 -4.03 5.47 -1.70
N ALA A 3 -3.68 6.01 -0.53
CA ALA A 3 -3.57 5.24 0.71
C ALA A 3 -3.82 6.10 1.95
N LYS A 4 -4.22 5.45 3.06
CA LYS A 4 -4.32 6.04 4.40
C LYS A 4 -3.72 5.12 5.45
N SER A 5 -2.87 5.67 6.32
CA SER A 5 -2.30 4.97 7.48
C SER A 5 -3.08 5.22 8.77
N GLY A 6 -2.95 4.34 9.75
CA GLY A 6 -3.45 4.50 11.11
C GLY A 6 -2.40 4.07 12.14
N VAL A 7 -2.38 4.74 13.30
CA VAL A 7 -1.41 4.51 14.39
C VAL A 7 -1.48 3.11 15.00
N GLY A 8 -2.54 2.34 14.73
CA GLY A 8 -2.59 0.90 15.01
C GLY A 8 -1.69 0.05 14.09
N GLY A 9 -0.90 0.68 13.21
CA GLY A 9 -0.03 0.00 12.25
C GLY A 9 -0.74 -0.47 10.97
N GLY A 10 -1.97 -0.02 10.75
CA GLY A 10 -2.77 -0.35 9.57
C GLY A 10 -2.50 0.61 8.42
N ILE A 11 -2.43 0.10 7.19
CA ILE A 11 -2.48 0.91 5.97
C ILE A 11 -3.49 0.29 5.01
N ILE A 12 -4.42 1.11 4.53
CA ILE A 12 -5.30 0.79 3.41
C ILE A 12 -4.82 1.52 2.16
N ALA A 13 -4.81 0.85 1.02
CA ALA A 13 -4.45 1.42 -0.27
C ALA A 13 -5.34 0.87 -1.40
N VAL A 14 -5.50 1.64 -2.47
CA VAL A 14 -6.34 1.27 -3.61
C VAL A 14 -5.56 1.44 -4.91
N SER A 15 -5.64 0.45 -5.80
CA SER A 15 -5.34 0.59 -7.22
C SER A 15 -6.65 0.85 -7.98
N PRO A 16 -6.90 2.09 -8.45
CA PRO A 16 -8.19 2.46 -9.02
C PRO A 16 -8.62 1.53 -10.17
N GLY A 17 -9.84 0.99 -10.07
CA GLY A 17 -10.41 0.09 -11.09
C GLY A 17 -9.77 -1.31 -11.15
N LYS A 18 -8.86 -1.66 -10.23
CA LYS A 18 -8.17 -2.95 -10.20
C LYS A 18 -8.42 -3.71 -8.90
N TRP A 19 -7.99 -3.15 -7.77
CA TRP A 19 -8.05 -3.84 -6.46
C TRP A 19 -7.86 -2.88 -5.28
N GLY A 20 -8.24 -3.33 -4.08
CA GLY A 20 -7.91 -2.69 -2.81
C GLY A 20 -7.08 -3.63 -1.93
N ILE A 21 -6.28 -3.07 -1.02
CA ILE A 21 -5.47 -3.82 -0.07
C ILE A 21 -5.50 -3.14 1.31
N ALA A 22 -5.51 -3.95 2.37
CA ALA A 22 -5.25 -3.51 3.74
C ALA A 22 -4.16 -4.38 4.37
N VAL A 23 -3.20 -3.75 5.03
CA VAL A 23 -2.08 -4.44 5.72
C VAL A 23 -1.99 -3.92 7.14
N ILE A 24 -1.74 -4.81 8.11
CA ILE A 24 -1.52 -4.46 9.51
C ILE A 24 -0.15 -4.93 9.98
N SER A 25 0.62 -4.01 10.56
CA SER A 25 1.87 -4.31 11.27
C SER A 25 2.12 -3.22 12.31
N PRO A 26 1.98 -3.50 13.62
CA PRO A 26 2.01 -2.47 14.68
C PRO A 26 3.26 -1.57 14.76
N PRO A 27 4.51 -2.05 14.53
CA PRO A 27 5.68 -1.19 14.63
C PRO A 27 5.68 -0.04 13.62
N LEU A 28 5.91 1.19 14.10
CA LEU A 28 5.86 2.42 13.30
C LEU A 28 7.24 3.06 13.14
N ASP A 29 7.41 3.84 12.07
CA ASP A 29 8.52 4.76 11.87
C ASP A 29 8.34 6.08 12.65
N LYS A 30 9.30 7.00 12.48
CA LYS A 30 9.26 8.34 13.12
C LYS A 30 8.10 9.22 12.65
N ALA A 31 7.48 8.91 11.51
CA ALA A 31 6.32 9.63 10.96
C ALA A 31 4.99 8.97 11.36
N GLY A 32 5.01 7.89 12.15
CA GLY A 32 3.82 7.18 12.60
C GLY A 32 3.24 6.19 11.58
N ASN A 33 4.03 5.78 10.58
CA ASN A 33 3.60 4.82 9.56
C ASN A 33 4.24 3.45 9.78
N SER A 34 3.50 2.39 9.46
CA SER A 34 4.03 1.04 9.55
C SER A 34 4.99 0.74 8.39
N VAL A 35 6.28 0.60 8.71
CA VAL A 35 7.34 0.32 7.72
C VAL A 35 7.06 -0.96 6.93
N LYS A 36 6.65 -2.02 7.63
CA LYS A 36 6.34 -3.30 6.99
C LYS A 36 5.10 -3.20 6.11
N ALA A 37 4.06 -2.49 6.56
CA ALA A 37 2.85 -2.33 5.75
C ALA A 37 3.13 -1.53 4.46
N GLN A 38 3.94 -0.47 4.54
CA GLN A 38 4.39 0.28 3.36
C GLN A 38 5.12 -0.63 2.38
N LYS A 39 6.08 -1.42 2.89
CA LYS A 39 6.89 -2.31 2.05
C LYS A 39 6.05 -3.40 1.38
N THR A 40 5.16 -4.05 2.12
CA THR A 40 4.24 -5.05 1.57
C THR A 40 3.34 -4.46 0.47
N ILE A 41 2.80 -3.25 0.67
CA ILE A 41 1.95 -2.59 -0.34
C ILE A 41 2.75 -2.23 -1.59
N GLU A 42 4.00 -1.77 -1.44
CA GLU A 42 4.92 -1.52 -2.55
C GLU A 42 5.18 -2.80 -3.35
N ASP A 43 5.56 -3.89 -2.68
CA ASP A 43 5.90 -5.16 -3.32
C ASP A 43 4.69 -5.74 -4.06
N ILE A 44 3.49 -5.69 -3.47
CA ILE A 44 2.25 -6.15 -4.12
C ILE A 44 1.86 -5.23 -5.28
N SER A 45 2.03 -3.90 -5.14
CA SER A 45 1.80 -2.96 -6.24
C SER A 45 2.71 -3.27 -7.43
N ASN A 46 3.96 -3.64 -7.20
CA ASN A 46 4.91 -4.01 -8.25
C ASN A 46 4.54 -5.34 -8.90
N ALA A 47 4.18 -6.35 -8.09
CA ALA A 47 3.81 -7.68 -8.58
C ALA A 47 2.49 -7.69 -9.39
N LEU A 48 1.51 -6.85 -9.01
CA LEU A 48 0.17 -6.86 -9.59
C LEU A 48 -0.13 -5.68 -10.52
N GLY A 49 0.89 -4.87 -10.86
CA GLY A 49 0.71 -3.70 -11.72
C GLY A 49 -0.25 -2.66 -11.12
N GLY A 50 -0.08 -2.33 -9.84
CA GLY A 50 -0.95 -1.44 -9.08
C GLY A 50 -0.81 0.05 -9.40
N ASN A 51 0.31 0.47 -9.99
CA ASN A 51 0.58 1.89 -10.26
C ASN A 51 -0.47 2.48 -11.22
N PRO A 52 -1.24 3.51 -10.82
CA PRO A 52 -2.25 4.14 -11.69
C PRO A 52 -1.63 4.88 -12.89
N TYR A 53 -0.34 5.23 -12.80
CA TYR A 53 0.43 5.84 -13.88
C TYR A 53 1.38 4.84 -14.55
N GLY A 54 1.34 3.57 -14.15
CA GLY A 54 2.13 2.50 -14.77
C GLY A 54 1.63 2.18 -16.17
N PRO A 55 2.45 1.49 -16.99
CA PRO A 55 2.03 1.04 -18.30
C PRO A 55 0.74 0.22 -18.18
N LYS A 56 -0.24 0.50 -19.04
CA LYS A 56 -1.44 -0.34 -19.13
C LYS A 56 -0.99 -1.73 -19.59
N MET A 57 -1.29 -2.76 -18.80
CA MET A 57 -1.17 -4.13 -19.30
C MET A 57 -2.10 -4.22 -20.52
N LYS A 58 -1.54 -4.59 -21.67
CA LYS A 58 -2.30 -4.80 -22.90
C LYS A 58 -3.20 -6.01 -22.76
#